data_AF-R5B547-F1
#
_entry.id   AF-R5B547-F1
#
_cell.length_a   1.000
_cell.length_b   1.000
_cell.length_c   1.000
_cell.angle_alpha   90.00
_cell.angle_beta   90.00
_cell.angle_gamma   90.00
#
_symmetry.space_group_name_H-M   'P 1'
#
loop_
_entity.id
_entity.type
_entity.pdbx_description
1 polymer ?
#
loop_
_entity_poly.entity_id
_entity_poly.type
_entity_poly.pdbx_seq_one_letter_code
_entity_poly.pdbx_strand_id
1 'polypeptide(L)'
;MDNRDKPYDTELLHSMYDYLCAHGDCYYIEYNGVLVGDVSLRDSGEIAIMICKEYQNKHIGRRCVIDMLKLAKEKEMAKVTANIYSFNAQSRRMFLSVGFRQTDEEWYEYAL
;
A
#
# COMPACT_ATOMS: atom_id res chain seq x y z
N MET A 1 -7.50 1.02 -7.75
CA MET A 1 -8.41 2.18 -7.80
C MET A 1 -9.52 1.91 -6.81
N ASP A 2 -9.87 2.89 -5.99
CA ASP A 2 -10.97 2.83 -4.99
C ASP A 2 -12.37 2.99 -5.62
N ASN A 3 -12.45 2.86 -6.96
CA ASN A 3 -13.64 2.93 -7.79
C ASN A 3 -14.50 4.19 -7.55
N ARG A 4 -13.90 5.30 -7.12
CA ARG A 4 -14.60 6.58 -6.96
C ARG A 4 -14.85 7.26 -8.30
N ASP A 5 -16.03 7.85 -8.42
CA ASP A 5 -16.47 8.62 -9.60
C ASP A 5 -15.87 10.03 -9.66
N LYS A 6 -15.33 10.55 -8.55
CA LYS A 6 -14.72 11.88 -8.47
C LYS A 6 -13.36 11.82 -7.78
N PRO A 7 -12.37 12.62 -8.24
CA PRO A 7 -11.13 12.77 -7.51
C PRO A 7 -11.40 13.38 -6.13
N TYR A 8 -10.52 13.10 -5.19
CA TYR A 8 -10.50 13.80 -3.91
C TYR A 8 -10.32 15.29 -4.14
N ASP A 9 -11.07 16.13 -3.41
CA ASP A 9 -10.72 17.54 -3.33
C ASP A 9 -9.42 17.72 -2.52
N THR A 10 -8.80 18.89 -2.68
CA THR A 10 -7.48 19.16 -2.09
C THR A 10 -7.50 19.16 -0.57
N GLU A 11 -8.59 19.62 0.06
CA GLU A 11 -8.74 19.66 1.52
C GLU A 11 -8.79 18.25 2.12
N LEU A 12 -9.58 17.37 1.51
CA LEU A 12 -9.67 15.97 1.91
C LEU A 12 -8.34 15.23 1.67
N LEU A 13 -7.64 15.54 0.57
CA LEU A 13 -6.33 14.95 0.30
C LEU A 13 -5.30 15.35 1.35
N HIS A 14 -5.24 16.64 1.73
CA HIS A 14 -4.34 17.10 2.79
C HIS A 14 -4.68 16.43 4.13
N SER A 15 -5.97 16.39 4.49
CA SER A 15 -6.41 15.75 5.73
C SER A 15 -6.05 14.26 5.79
N MET A 16 -6.11 13.57 4.64
CA MET A 16 -5.70 12.17 4.53
C MET A 16 -4.20 11.99 4.77
N TYR A 17 -3.35 12.79 4.12
CA TYR A 17 -1.90 12.69 4.31
C TYR A 17 -1.47 13.14 5.71
N ASP A 18 -2.10 14.16 6.29
CA ASP A 18 -1.85 14.57 7.68
C ASP A 18 -2.13 13.42 8.65
N TYR A 19 -3.25 12.71 8.44
CA TYR A 19 -3.59 11.54 9.24
C TYR A 19 -2.59 10.39 9.06
N LEU A 20 -2.24 10.06 7.81
CA LEU A 20 -1.31 8.96 7.50
C LEU A 20 0.09 9.22 8.08
N CYS A 21 0.61 10.44 7.92
CA CYS A 21 1.92 10.84 8.45
C CYS A 21 1.94 10.89 9.99
N ALA A 22 0.80 11.13 10.63
CA ALA A 22 0.72 11.15 12.08
C ALA A 22 0.59 9.74 12.69
N HIS A 23 0.23 8.71 11.92
CA HIS A 23 -0.16 7.37 12.42
C HIS A 23 0.60 6.24 11.69
N GLY A 24 1.80 6.54 11.19
CA GLY A 24 2.66 5.60 10.48
C GLY A 24 3.68 6.31 9.60
N ASP A 25 4.30 5.53 8.72
CA ASP A 25 5.21 6.04 7.71
C ASP A 25 4.50 6.13 6.36
N CYS A 26 4.61 7.29 5.69
CA CYS A 26 4.08 7.52 4.36
C CYS A 26 5.21 7.96 3.42
N TYR A 27 5.31 7.34 2.27
CA TYR A 27 6.35 7.59 1.28
C TYR A 27 5.74 7.82 -0.10
N TYR A 28 6.26 8.81 -0.82
CA TYR A 28 6.04 8.92 -2.25
C TYR A 28 6.89 7.89 -3.00
N ILE A 29 6.33 7.35 -4.07
CA ILE A 29 7.02 6.41 -4.96
C ILE A 29 7.50 7.18 -6.18
N GLU A 30 8.81 7.28 -6.34
CA GLU A 30 9.43 7.86 -7.52
C GLU A 30 9.94 6.76 -8.47
N TYR A 31 9.72 6.95 -9.77
CA TYR A 31 10.29 6.11 -10.81
C TYR A 31 10.84 6.97 -11.95
N ASN A 32 12.17 6.94 -12.14
CA ASN A 32 12.90 7.74 -13.13
C ASN A 32 12.63 9.26 -13.01
N GLY A 33 12.66 9.82 -11.79
CA GLY A 33 12.44 11.25 -11.56
C GLY A 33 10.98 11.70 -11.61
N VAL A 34 10.02 10.77 -11.70
CA VAL A 34 8.59 11.07 -11.75
C VAL A 34 7.91 10.44 -10.55
N LEU A 35 7.02 11.19 -9.87
CA LEU A 35 6.15 10.64 -8.83
C LEU A 35 5.06 9.78 -9.46
N VAL A 36 5.01 8.51 -9.07
CA VAL A 36 4.14 7.49 -9.70
C VAL A 36 3.19 6.82 -8.73
N GLY A 37 3.10 7.31 -7.49
CA GLY A 37 2.23 6.78 -6.47
C GLY A 37 2.75 7.04 -5.06
N ASP A 38 2.18 6.32 -4.11
CA ASP A 38 2.50 6.40 -2.69
C ASP A 38 2.28 5.04 -2.01
N VAL A 39 2.96 4.87 -0.88
CA VAL A 39 2.82 3.71 0.00
C VAL A 39 2.85 4.18 1.45
N SER A 40 2.00 3.58 2.28
CA SER A 40 1.99 3.82 3.71
C SER A 40 2.04 2.52 4.49
N LEU A 41 2.73 2.53 5.63
CA LEU A 41 2.67 1.50 6.66
C LEU A 41 2.23 2.16 7.97
N ARG A 42 1.03 1.82 8.42
CA ARG A 42 0.46 2.35 9.66
C ARG A 42 1.11 1.71 10.87
N ASP A 43 1.05 2.36 12.02
CA ASP A 43 1.55 1.81 13.30
C ASP A 43 0.88 0.48 13.68
N SER A 44 -0.33 0.24 13.17
CA SER A 44 -1.05 -1.03 13.31
C SER A 44 -0.44 -2.19 12.49
N GLY A 45 0.52 -1.91 11.60
CA GLY A 45 1.05 -2.84 10.62
C GLY A 45 0.23 -2.94 9.33
N GLU A 46 -0.80 -2.10 9.15
CA GLU A 46 -1.58 -2.09 7.91
C GLU A 46 -0.81 -1.36 6.79
N ILE A 47 -0.63 -2.02 5.64
CA ILE A 47 -0.01 -1.46 4.44
C ILE A 47 -1.07 -1.06 3.40
N ALA A 48 -0.93 0.13 2.85
CA ALA A 48 -1.69 0.61 1.70
C ALA A 48 -0.73 1.12 0.62
N ILE A 49 -1.05 0.85 -0.65
CA ILE A 49 -0.21 1.25 -1.78
C ILE A 49 -1.07 1.63 -2.99
N MET A 50 -0.68 2.71 -3.67
CA MET A 50 -1.27 3.17 -4.91
C MET A 50 -0.17 3.41 -5.95
N ILE A 51 -0.39 2.94 -7.17
CA ILE A 51 0.48 3.20 -8.33
C ILE A 51 -0.37 3.77 -9.45
N CYS A 52 0.06 4.89 -10.02
CA CYS A 52 -0.52 5.52 -11.20
C CYS A 52 -0.70 4.49 -12.33
N LYS A 53 -1.85 4.54 -13.01
CA LYS A 53 -2.33 3.48 -13.92
C LYS A 53 -1.31 3.12 -15.00
N GLU A 54 -0.64 4.11 -15.57
CA GLU A 54 0.38 3.97 -16.61
C GLU A 54 1.71 3.36 -16.13
N TYR A 55 1.92 3.29 -14.81
CA TYR A 55 3.09 2.68 -14.16
C TYR A 55 2.80 1.30 -13.53
N GLN A 56 1.55 0.83 -13.59
CA GLN A 56 1.18 -0.50 -13.10
C GLN A 56 1.78 -1.62 -13.96
N ASN A 57 1.87 -2.83 -13.40
CA ASN A 57 2.48 -4.01 -14.03
C ASN A 57 3.98 -3.88 -14.41
N LYS A 58 4.70 -2.89 -13.88
CA LYS A 58 6.15 -2.69 -14.07
C LYS A 58 6.99 -3.18 -12.86
N HIS A 59 6.41 -4.02 -12.00
CA HIS A 59 6.99 -4.48 -10.73
C HIS A 59 7.39 -3.39 -9.73
N ILE A 60 6.93 -2.14 -9.92
CA ILE A 60 7.18 -1.04 -8.98
C ILE A 60 6.50 -1.32 -7.65
N GLY A 61 5.17 -1.50 -7.62
CA GLY A 61 4.44 -1.73 -6.38
C GLY A 61 4.92 -2.97 -5.60
N ARG A 62 5.29 -4.05 -6.29
CA ARG A 62 5.86 -5.25 -5.63
C ARG A 62 7.15 -4.93 -4.87
N ARG A 63 8.05 -4.15 -5.49
CA ARG A 63 9.31 -3.75 -4.85
C ARG A 63 9.05 -2.88 -3.62
N CYS A 64 8.15 -1.89 -3.76
CA CYS A 64 7.75 -1.04 -2.64
C CYS A 64 7.19 -1.88 -1.48
N VAL A 65 6.29 -2.84 -1.72
CA VAL A 65 5.76 -3.72 -0.67
C VAL A 65 6.86 -4.52 0.03
N ILE A 66 7.82 -5.06 -0.72
CA ILE A 66 8.96 -5.79 -0.13
C ILE A 66 9.80 -4.87 0.76
N ASP A 67 10.03 -3.63 0.35
CA ASP A 67 10.79 -2.67 1.16
C ASP A 67 10.00 -2.24 2.41
N MET A 68 8.68 -2.11 2.32
CA MET A 68 7.83 -1.88 3.49
C MET A 68 7.83 -3.07 4.47
N LEU A 69 7.91 -4.31 3.98
CA LEU A 69 8.08 -5.48 4.87
C LEU A 69 9.41 -5.44 5.62
N LYS A 70 10.49 -4.97 4.99
CA LYS A 70 11.79 -4.77 5.68
C LYS A 70 11.66 -3.70 6.75
N LEU A 71 11.04 -2.56 6.43
CA LEU A 71 10.79 -1.50 7.40
C LEU A 71 9.96 -2.00 8.59
N ALA A 72 8.89 -2.76 8.32
CA ALA A 72 8.06 -3.34 9.37
C ALA A 72 8.86 -4.28 10.29
N LYS A 73 9.79 -5.06 9.72
CA LYS A 73 10.71 -5.92 10.49
C LYS A 73 11.71 -5.10 11.33
N GLU A 74 12.25 -4.03 10.78
CA GLU A 74 13.14 -3.10 11.51
C GLU A 74 12.41 -2.42 12.67
N LYS A 75 11.09 -2.20 12.53
CA LYS A 75 10.19 -1.70 13.57
C LYS A 75 9.69 -2.78 14.54
N GLU A 76 10.23 -3.99 14.47
CA GLU A 76 9.88 -5.12 15.33
C GLU A 76 8.38 -5.48 15.32
N MET A 77 7.69 -5.22 14.19
CA MET A 77 6.30 -5.62 14.02
C MET A 77 6.19 -7.15 13.92
N ALA A 78 5.14 -7.72 14.51
CA ALA A 78 4.89 -9.17 14.41
C ALA A 78 4.35 -9.58 13.03
N LYS A 79 3.64 -8.66 12.35
CA LYS A 79 2.96 -8.92 11.08
C LYS A 79 2.63 -7.63 10.34
N VAL A 80 2.33 -7.79 9.05
CA VAL A 80 1.77 -6.74 8.19
C VAL A 80 0.44 -7.22 7.61
N THR A 81 -0.57 -6.36 7.58
CA THR A 81 -1.89 -6.66 7.01
C THR A 81 -2.20 -5.76 5.83
N ALA A 82 -3.01 -6.23 4.90
CA ALA A 82 -3.51 -5.43 3.78
C ALA A 82 -5.01 -5.69 3.59
N ASN A 83 -5.80 -4.61 3.52
CA ASN A 83 -7.19 -4.67 3.09
C ASN A 83 -7.26 -4.37 1.59
N ILE A 84 -7.75 -5.32 0.80
CA ILE A 84 -7.75 -5.26 -0.65
C ILE A 84 -9.12 -5.65 -1.17
N TYR A 85 -9.77 -4.71 -1.87
CA TYR A 85 -11.09 -4.95 -2.46
C TYR A 85 -11.19 -6.26 -3.27
N SER A 86 -12.31 -6.95 -3.10
CA SER A 86 -12.65 -8.23 -3.74
C SER A 86 -12.72 -8.16 -5.27
N PHE A 87 -12.86 -6.96 -5.85
CA PHE A 87 -12.75 -6.75 -7.30
C PHE A 87 -11.31 -6.48 -7.80
N ASN A 88 -10.38 -6.09 -6.91
CA ASN A 88 -9.01 -5.73 -7.30
C ASN A 88 -8.08 -6.94 -7.46
N ALA A 89 -8.37 -7.77 -8.48
CA ALA A 89 -7.65 -9.02 -8.72
C ALA A 89 -6.15 -8.83 -9.05
N GLN A 90 -5.75 -7.65 -9.50
CA GLN A 90 -4.34 -7.33 -9.75
C GLN A 90 -3.58 -7.17 -8.43
N SER A 91 -4.10 -6.35 -7.50
CA SER A 91 -3.46 -6.14 -6.20
C SER A 91 -3.41 -7.42 -5.38
N ARG A 92 -4.51 -8.19 -5.32
CA ARG A 92 -4.54 -9.47 -4.59
C ARG A 92 -3.48 -10.44 -5.09
N ARG A 93 -3.33 -10.60 -6.40
CA ARG A 93 -2.26 -11.43 -7.00
C ARG A 93 -0.86 -10.92 -6.66
N MET A 94 -0.67 -9.60 -6.61
CA MET A 94 0.62 -9.00 -6.26
C MET A 94 0.98 -9.32 -4.80
N PHE A 95 0.09 -9.09 -3.84
CA PHE A 95 0.32 -9.38 -2.42
C PHE A 95 0.55 -10.88 -2.17
N LEU A 96 -0.27 -11.75 -2.75
CA LEU A 96 -0.08 -13.21 -2.69
C LEU A 96 1.31 -13.62 -3.24
N SER A 97 1.76 -12.99 -4.33
CA SER A 97 3.08 -13.29 -4.92
C SER A 97 4.26 -12.84 -4.06
N VAL A 98 4.05 -11.92 -3.11
CA VAL A 98 5.08 -11.50 -2.13
C VAL A 98 5.14 -12.47 -0.95
N GLY A 99 4.07 -13.24 -0.71
CA GLY A 99 3.98 -14.21 0.39
C GLY A 99 2.89 -13.89 1.41
N PHE A 100 2.08 -12.86 1.18
CA PHE A 100 0.88 -12.64 1.98
C PHE A 100 -0.08 -13.82 1.83
N ARG A 101 -0.82 -14.13 2.89
CA ARG A 101 -1.88 -15.15 2.92
C ARG A 101 -3.21 -14.47 3.10
N GLN A 102 -4.24 -14.95 2.41
CA GLN A 102 -5.59 -14.46 2.61
C GLN A 102 -6.13 -15.01 3.93
N THR A 103 -6.66 -14.13 4.79
CA THR A 103 -7.22 -14.47 6.10
C THR A 103 -8.74 -14.21 6.16
N ASP A 104 -9.26 -13.35 5.29
CA ASP A 104 -10.68 -13.06 5.12
C ASP A 104 -10.97 -12.63 3.68
N GLU A 105 -12.21 -12.27 3.33
CA GLU A 105 -12.64 -11.90 1.97
C GLU A 105 -11.73 -10.84 1.34
N GLU A 106 -11.45 -9.77 2.07
CA GLU A 106 -10.62 -8.64 1.63
C GLU A 106 -9.35 -8.48 2.47
N TRP A 107 -9.09 -9.37 3.44
CA TRP A 107 -7.94 -9.26 4.33
C TRP A 107 -6.83 -10.25 4.00
N TYR A 108 -5.61 -9.71 3.99
CA TYR A 108 -4.37 -10.42 3.72
C TYR A 108 -3.36 -10.13 4.83
N GLU A 109 -2.55 -11.12 5.18
CA GLU A 109 -1.56 -11.04 6.25
C GLU A 109 -0.20 -11.62 5.83
N TYR A 110 0.88 -10.97 6.26
CA TYR A 110 2.25 -11.46 6.19
C TYR A 110 2.83 -11.50 7.62
N ALA A 111 3.25 -12.69 8.07
CA ALA A 111 3.98 -12.84 9.33
C ALA A 111 5.47 -12.55 9.13
N LEU A 112 6.05 -11.68 9.95
CA LEU A 112 7.42 -11.15 9.81
C LEU A 112 8.51 -12.00 10.48
#